data_AF-A0A7J9G4Z8-F1
#
_entry.id   AF-A0A7J9G4Z8-F1
#
_cell.length_a   1.000
_cell.length_b   1.000
_cell.length_c   1.000
_cell.angle_alpha   90.00
_cell.angle_beta   90.00
_cell.angle_gamma   90.00
#
_symmetry.space_group_name_H-M   'P 1'
#
loop_
_entity.id
_entity.type
_entity.pdbx_description
1 polymer ?
#
loop_
_entity_poly.entity_id
_entity_poly.type
_entity_poly.pdbx_seq_one_letter_code
_entity_poly.pdbx_strand_id
1 'polypeptide(L)'
;MESNGKGVSIDGVPLPYEAGEIDFGEPGTNGQHSFYQLIHQGRVIPCDFIGIVKSQQPVYLKGEVVSNHDELMSNFFAQPDALAYGKTAEQLLKENVSQQLIPHKTFSGNRPSLGLLLPSLNAYNIGQLLASYEHRVTVEGFVWGINSFDQWGVELGKSLATQVRKQLNASRTKSEPVKGFNFSTTTQVLIFQLSHPLFYLGYNCLGAVGLIAECLALKLHL
;
A
#
# COMPACT_ATOMS: atom_id res chain seq x y z
N MET A 1 5.44 -8.40 2.60
CA MET A 1 6.34 -7.21 2.45
C MET A 1 7.61 -7.19 3.33
N GLU A 2 7.55 -6.90 4.64
CA GLU A 2 8.77 -6.67 5.47
C GLU A 2 9.69 -7.91 5.59
N SER A 3 9.09 -9.08 5.77
CA SER A 3 9.84 -10.35 5.86
C SER A 3 10.56 -10.72 4.57
N ASN A 4 9.86 -10.69 3.43
CA ASN A 4 10.35 -11.27 2.17
C ASN A 4 10.82 -10.24 1.12
N GLY A 5 10.66 -8.95 1.37
CA GLY A 5 11.14 -7.88 0.48
C GLY A 5 12.66 -7.70 0.57
N LYS A 6 13.40 -8.68 0.05
CA LYS A 6 14.86 -8.80 0.20
C LYS A 6 15.55 -8.75 -1.17
N GLY A 7 16.75 -8.15 -1.21
CA GLY A 7 17.59 -8.07 -2.41
C GLY A 7 18.79 -9.02 -2.42
N VAL A 8 18.98 -9.78 -1.34
CA VAL A 8 20.11 -10.72 -1.16
C VAL A 8 19.60 -12.04 -0.57
N SER A 9 20.27 -13.14 -0.90
CA SER A 9 20.04 -14.46 -0.30
C SER A 9 20.58 -14.54 1.13
N ILE A 10 20.30 -15.64 1.82
CA ILE A 10 20.82 -15.91 3.17
C ILE A 10 22.36 -15.97 3.22
N ASP A 11 23.02 -16.30 2.11
CA ASP A 11 24.48 -16.31 1.96
C ASP A 11 25.06 -14.93 1.60
N GLY A 12 24.22 -13.90 1.50
CA GLY A 12 24.64 -12.53 1.17
C GLY A 12 24.89 -12.28 -0.32
N VAL A 13 24.44 -13.17 -1.19
CA VAL A 13 24.57 -13.02 -2.66
C VAL A 13 23.35 -12.24 -3.20
N PRO A 14 23.53 -11.21 -4.06
CA PRO A 14 22.42 -10.52 -4.70
C PRO A 14 21.50 -11.47 -5.47
N LEU A 15 20.18 -11.32 -5.29
CA LEU A 15 19.20 -12.16 -5.98
C LEU A 15 19.09 -11.78 -7.46
N PRO A 16 19.01 -12.74 -8.40
CA PRO A 16 18.80 -12.47 -9.82
C PRO A 16 17.32 -12.26 -10.20
N TYR A 17 16.43 -12.24 -9.21
CA TYR A 17 14.98 -12.07 -9.35
C TYR A 17 14.43 -11.17 -8.24
N GLU A 18 13.22 -10.67 -8.44
CA GLU A 18 12.48 -9.94 -7.41
C GLU A 18 11.89 -10.93 -6.39
N ALA A 19 12.00 -10.62 -5.10
CA ALA A 19 11.41 -11.39 -4.01
C ALA A 19 10.48 -10.50 -3.18
N GLY A 20 9.42 -11.11 -2.67
CA GLY A 20 8.38 -10.44 -1.91
C GLY A 20 7.46 -9.58 -2.78
N GLU A 21 6.16 -9.85 -2.68
CA GLU A 21 5.13 -9.09 -3.36
C GLU A 21 4.82 -7.78 -2.63
N ILE A 22 4.20 -6.85 -3.37
CA ILE A 22 3.54 -5.68 -2.77
C ILE A 22 2.13 -6.12 -2.38
N ASP A 23 1.92 -6.27 -1.08
CA ASP A 23 0.63 -6.65 -0.52
C ASP A 23 -0.25 -5.41 -0.31
N PHE A 24 -1.46 -5.41 -0.87
CA PHE A 24 -2.47 -4.37 -0.62
C PHE A 24 -3.87 -4.97 -0.68
N GLY A 25 -4.85 -4.30 -0.06
CA GLY A 25 -6.23 -4.75 -0.08
C GLY A 25 -7.16 -3.91 0.78
N GLU A 26 -8.46 -4.17 0.63
CA GLU A 26 -9.56 -3.57 1.40
C GLU A 26 -10.65 -4.63 1.59
N PRO A 27 -11.48 -4.57 2.65
CA PRO A 27 -12.62 -5.45 2.80
C PRO A 27 -13.58 -5.37 1.61
N GLY A 28 -14.16 -6.51 1.22
CA GLY A 28 -15.29 -6.53 0.30
C GLY A 28 -16.56 -6.00 0.98
N THR A 29 -17.44 -5.28 0.30
CA THR A 29 -17.41 -4.91 -1.13
C THR A 29 -16.69 -3.59 -1.44
N ASN A 30 -16.12 -2.90 -0.44
CA ASN A 30 -15.50 -1.57 -0.59
C ASN A 30 -14.45 -1.54 -1.71
N GLY A 31 -13.54 -2.53 -1.75
CA GLY A 31 -12.51 -2.63 -2.80
C GLY A 31 -13.08 -2.75 -4.21
N GLN A 32 -14.28 -3.32 -4.36
CA GLN A 32 -14.97 -3.46 -5.65
C GLN A 32 -15.32 -2.11 -6.26
N HIS A 33 -15.55 -1.11 -5.41
CA HIS A 33 -15.87 0.26 -5.79
C HIS A 33 -14.66 1.20 -5.77
N SER A 34 -13.44 0.66 -5.63
CA SER A 34 -12.21 1.45 -5.58
C SER A 34 -11.25 1.05 -6.70
N PHE A 35 -10.73 -0.19 -6.68
CA PHE A 35 -9.61 -0.60 -7.54
C PHE A 35 -9.88 -1.88 -8.35
N TYR A 36 -11.04 -2.51 -8.23
CA TYR A 36 -11.37 -3.73 -8.99
C TYR A 36 -11.44 -3.51 -10.51
N GLN A 37 -11.68 -2.27 -10.96
CA GLN A 37 -11.52 -1.90 -12.37
C GLN A 37 -10.12 -2.26 -12.88
N LEU A 38 -9.08 -1.96 -12.11
CA LEU A 38 -7.70 -2.29 -12.45
C LEU A 38 -7.46 -3.79 -12.37
N ILE A 39 -8.01 -4.47 -11.36
CA ILE A 39 -7.86 -5.93 -11.21
C ILE A 39 -8.51 -6.69 -12.37
N HIS A 40 -9.66 -6.23 -12.88
CA HIS A 40 -10.41 -6.91 -13.95
C HIS A 40 -9.93 -6.62 -15.37
N GLN A 41 -9.51 -5.39 -15.67
CA GLN A 41 -9.17 -4.99 -17.05
C GLN A 41 -7.77 -4.39 -17.19
N GLY A 42 -7.10 -4.06 -16.07
CA GLY A 42 -5.72 -3.60 -16.04
C GLY A 42 -4.72 -4.75 -15.85
N ARG A 43 -3.67 -4.47 -15.07
CA ARG A 43 -2.61 -5.43 -14.72
C ARG A 43 -3.20 -6.66 -14.02
N VAL A 44 -2.60 -7.83 -14.25
CA VAL A 44 -2.99 -9.04 -13.52
C VAL A 44 -2.46 -8.93 -12.10
N ILE A 45 -3.35 -9.05 -11.13
CA ILE A 45 -3.05 -9.03 -9.71
C ILE A 45 -3.72 -10.27 -9.10
N PRO A 46 -2.96 -11.29 -8.68
CA PRO A 46 -3.53 -12.43 -7.97
C PRO A 46 -4.25 -11.98 -6.70
N CYS A 47 -5.44 -12.52 -6.44
CA CYS A 47 -6.29 -12.07 -5.34
C CYS A 47 -6.61 -13.21 -4.37
N ASP A 48 -6.37 -12.98 -3.07
CA ASP A 48 -6.83 -13.87 -2.00
C ASP A 48 -8.16 -13.35 -1.46
N PHE A 49 -9.25 -14.06 -1.75
CA PHE A 49 -10.59 -13.78 -1.23
C PHE A 49 -10.80 -14.56 0.06
N ILE A 50 -11.11 -13.85 1.16
CA ILE A 50 -11.39 -14.46 2.46
C ILE A 50 -12.85 -14.18 2.84
N GLY A 51 -13.66 -15.24 2.91
CA GLY A 51 -15.08 -15.18 3.23
C GLY A 51 -15.37 -15.82 4.59
N ILE A 52 -16.45 -15.40 5.23
CA ILE A 52 -16.94 -15.98 6.50
C ILE A 52 -18.36 -16.50 6.28
N VAL A 53 -18.64 -17.75 6.64
CA VAL A 53 -19.97 -18.36 6.45
C VAL A 53 -21.03 -17.69 7.31
N LYS A 54 -20.72 -17.37 8.57
CA LYS A 54 -21.67 -16.77 9.52
C LYS A 54 -21.31 -15.32 9.86
N SER A 55 -22.24 -14.41 9.63
CA SER A 55 -22.12 -13.02 10.10
C SER A 55 -22.01 -12.96 11.63
N GLN A 56 -21.20 -12.03 12.13
CA GLN A 56 -21.16 -11.68 13.54
C GLN A 56 -22.43 -10.94 14.00
N GLN A 57 -23.12 -10.27 13.06
CA GLN A 57 -24.35 -9.52 13.26
C GLN A 57 -25.32 -9.85 12.10
N PRO A 58 -26.02 -11.00 12.17
CA PRO A 58 -26.94 -11.40 11.11
C PRO A 58 -28.13 -10.44 11.03
N VAL A 59 -28.47 -9.98 9.83
CA VAL A 59 -29.60 -9.09 9.56
C VAL A 59 -30.48 -9.70 8.47
N TYR A 60 -31.77 -9.80 8.77
CA TYR A 60 -32.82 -10.26 7.86
C TYR A 60 -33.98 -9.26 7.95
N LEU A 61 -34.29 -8.60 6.85
CA LEU A 61 -35.40 -7.65 6.77
C LEU A 61 -36.56 -8.26 5.99
N LYS A 62 -37.79 -8.06 6.48
CA LYS A 62 -38.99 -8.56 5.81
C LYS A 62 -39.15 -7.87 4.45
N GLY A 63 -39.26 -8.66 3.40
CA GLY A 63 -39.43 -8.17 2.02
C GLY A 63 -38.15 -8.16 1.20
N GLU A 64 -36.99 -8.34 1.84
CA GLU A 64 -35.72 -8.54 1.13
C GLU A 64 -35.61 -9.96 0.57
N VAL A 65 -34.96 -10.11 -0.58
CA VAL A 65 -34.82 -11.38 -1.29
C VAL A 65 -33.85 -12.32 -0.58
N VAL A 66 -32.77 -11.76 -0.02
CA VAL A 66 -31.71 -12.47 0.69
C VAL A 66 -31.31 -11.71 1.95
N SER A 67 -30.58 -12.36 2.84
CA SER A 67 -30.01 -11.67 4.01
C SER A 67 -28.90 -10.71 3.60
N ASN A 68 -28.59 -9.73 4.45
CA ASN A 68 -27.47 -8.81 4.20
C ASN A 68 -26.13 -9.56 4.07
N HIS A 69 -25.96 -10.67 4.79
CA HIS A 69 -24.74 -11.48 4.71
C HIS A 69 -24.68 -12.30 3.43
N ASP A 70 -25.82 -12.83 2.96
CA ASP A 70 -25.88 -13.52 1.66
C ASP A 70 -25.64 -12.55 0.50
N GLU A 71 -26.10 -11.29 0.60
CA GLU A 71 -25.80 -10.24 -0.38
C GLU A 71 -24.29 -9.91 -0.42
N LEU A 72 -23.62 -9.85 0.73
CA LEU A 72 -22.17 -9.74 0.78
C LEU A 72 -21.49 -10.96 0.14
N MET A 73 -21.94 -12.17 0.49
CA MET A 73 -21.32 -13.41 0.04
C MET A 73 -21.60 -13.71 -1.45
N SER A 74 -22.68 -13.18 -2.03
CA SER A 74 -22.93 -13.27 -3.47
C SER A 74 -21.76 -12.68 -4.27
N ASN A 75 -21.21 -11.56 -3.80
CA ASN A 75 -20.06 -10.91 -4.40
C ASN A 75 -18.76 -11.70 -4.13
N PHE A 76 -18.61 -12.31 -2.95
CA PHE A 76 -17.46 -13.18 -2.66
C PHE A 76 -17.35 -14.34 -3.65
N PHE A 77 -18.47 -14.97 -4.04
CA PHE A 77 -18.46 -16.05 -5.01
C PHE A 77 -18.36 -15.56 -6.46
N ALA A 78 -19.02 -14.44 -6.79
CA ALA A 78 -19.05 -13.93 -8.16
C ALA A 78 -17.71 -13.37 -8.64
N GLN A 79 -16.91 -12.73 -7.77
CA GLN A 79 -15.69 -12.04 -8.17
C GLN A 79 -14.57 -13.00 -8.64
N PRO A 80 -14.23 -14.10 -7.92
CA PRO A 80 -13.29 -15.11 -8.41
C PRO A 80 -13.69 -15.68 -9.77
N ASP A 81 -14.97 -15.99 -9.98
CA ASP A 81 -15.48 -16.50 -11.26
C ASP A 81 -15.35 -15.45 -12.38
N ALA A 82 -15.69 -14.19 -12.10
CA ALA A 82 -15.54 -13.10 -13.07
C ALA A 82 -14.06 -12.91 -13.47
N LEU A 83 -13.13 -13.04 -12.51
CA LEU A 83 -11.69 -12.99 -12.77
C LEU A 83 -11.18 -14.18 -13.59
N ALA A 84 -11.68 -15.38 -13.29
CA ALA A 84 -11.28 -16.60 -13.98
C ALA A 84 -11.82 -16.65 -15.42
N TYR A 85 -13.13 -16.43 -15.59
CA TYR A 85 -13.81 -16.64 -16.87
C TYR A 85 -13.84 -15.39 -17.76
N GLY A 86 -13.87 -14.20 -17.18
CA GLY A 86 -14.04 -12.96 -17.93
C GLY A 86 -15.32 -12.95 -18.76
N LYS A 87 -15.28 -12.21 -19.87
CA LYS A 87 -16.40 -11.99 -20.78
C LYS A 87 -15.89 -11.65 -22.17
N THR A 88 -16.16 -12.54 -23.11
CA THR A 88 -15.66 -12.51 -24.48
C THR A 88 -16.43 -11.54 -25.38
N ALA A 89 -15.81 -11.13 -26.49
CA ALA A 89 -16.45 -10.30 -27.50
C ALA A 89 -17.70 -10.96 -28.09
N GLU A 90 -17.68 -12.27 -28.29
CA GLU A 90 -18.79 -13.06 -28.81
C GLU A 90 -19.99 -13.06 -27.85
N GLN A 91 -19.73 -13.13 -26.54
CA GLN A 91 -20.78 -12.99 -25.52
C GLN A 91 -21.40 -11.59 -25.55
N LEU A 92 -20.56 -10.55 -25.67
CA LEU A 92 -21.03 -9.16 -25.76
C LEU A 92 -21.87 -8.89 -27.02
N LEU A 93 -21.49 -9.49 -28.16
CA LEU A 93 -22.29 -9.43 -29.39
C LEU A 93 -23.67 -10.06 -29.20
N LYS A 94 -23.74 -11.23 -28.54
CA LYS A 94 -25.01 -11.90 -28.22
C LYS A 94 -25.88 -11.08 -27.26
N GLU A 95 -25.27 -10.24 -26.43
CA GLU A 95 -25.96 -9.28 -25.55
C GLU A 95 -26.33 -7.96 -26.26
N ASN A 96 -26.17 -7.87 -27.57
CA ASN A 96 -26.45 -6.67 -28.38
C ASN A 96 -25.63 -5.44 -27.95
N VAL A 97 -24.41 -5.65 -27.44
CA VAL A 97 -23.48 -4.54 -27.17
C VAL A 97 -23.01 -3.95 -28.52
N SER A 98 -23.10 -2.63 -28.65
CA SER A 98 -22.60 -1.91 -29.83
C SER A 98 -21.15 -2.29 -30.13
N GLN A 99 -20.83 -2.50 -31.40
CA GLN A 99 -19.49 -2.92 -31.83
C GLN A 99 -18.37 -2.02 -31.30
N GLN A 100 -18.62 -0.71 -31.21
CA GLN A 100 -17.65 0.26 -30.70
C GLN A 100 -17.36 0.09 -29.20
N LEU A 101 -18.29 -0.49 -28.43
CA LEU A 101 -18.15 -0.69 -26.98
C LEU A 101 -17.59 -2.06 -26.61
N ILE A 102 -17.55 -3.02 -27.55
CA ILE A 102 -17.08 -4.38 -27.27
C ILE A 102 -15.66 -4.39 -26.68
N PRO A 103 -14.65 -3.68 -27.22
CA PRO A 103 -13.31 -3.69 -26.64
C PRO A 103 -13.28 -3.17 -25.21
N HIS A 104 -14.12 -2.17 -24.89
CA HIS A 104 -14.21 -1.56 -23.56
C HIS A 104 -14.94 -2.44 -22.53
N LYS A 105 -15.84 -3.31 -22.98
CA LYS A 105 -16.64 -4.21 -22.13
C LYS A 105 -16.11 -5.64 -22.11
N THR A 106 -15.03 -5.92 -22.83
CA THR A 106 -14.38 -7.24 -22.83
C THR A 106 -13.60 -7.41 -21.53
N PHE A 107 -13.73 -8.59 -20.92
CA PHE A 107 -12.96 -9.00 -19.75
C PHE A 107 -12.13 -10.20 -20.17
N SER A 108 -10.81 -10.08 -20.11
CA SER A 108 -9.90 -11.12 -20.63
C SER A 108 -9.97 -12.44 -19.85
N GLY A 109 -10.49 -12.42 -18.62
CA GLY A 109 -10.44 -13.57 -17.72
C GLY A 109 -9.00 -13.97 -17.42
N ASN A 110 -8.80 -15.23 -17.03
CA ASN A 110 -7.50 -15.83 -16.71
C ASN A 110 -6.70 -15.01 -15.68
N ARG A 111 -7.40 -14.47 -14.67
CA ARG A 111 -6.81 -13.73 -13.56
C ARG A 111 -6.89 -14.60 -12.30
N PRO A 112 -5.75 -15.01 -11.72
CA PRO A 112 -5.72 -16.01 -10.66
C PRO A 112 -6.33 -15.46 -9.36
N SER A 113 -7.02 -16.33 -8.64
CA SER A 113 -7.53 -16.04 -7.31
C SER A 113 -7.54 -17.29 -6.43
N LEU A 114 -7.47 -17.07 -5.12
CA LEU A 114 -7.64 -18.08 -4.08
C LEU A 114 -8.88 -17.74 -3.24
N GLY A 115 -9.73 -18.73 -2.98
CA GLY A 115 -10.87 -18.59 -2.08
C GLY A 115 -10.64 -19.32 -0.76
N LEU A 116 -10.66 -18.60 0.36
CA LEU A 116 -10.65 -19.15 1.72
C LEU A 116 -11.99 -18.86 2.39
N LEU A 117 -12.67 -19.89 2.88
CA LEU A 117 -13.98 -19.76 3.53
C LEU A 117 -13.93 -20.28 4.96
N LEU A 118 -14.10 -19.38 5.94
CA LEU A 118 -14.06 -19.72 7.37
C LEU A 118 -15.49 -19.93 7.91
N PRO A 119 -15.72 -20.89 8.82
CA PRO A 119 -17.07 -21.15 9.34
C PRO A 119 -17.70 -19.99 10.12
N SER A 120 -16.90 -19.24 10.86
CA SER A 120 -17.32 -18.06 11.62
C SER A 120 -16.10 -17.24 12.07
N LEU A 121 -16.30 -15.95 12.33
CA LEU A 121 -15.23 -15.06 12.79
C LEU A 121 -15.12 -15.11 14.32
N ASN A 122 -14.44 -16.13 14.83
CA ASN A 122 -14.12 -16.32 16.25
C ASN A 122 -12.60 -16.41 16.46
N ALA A 123 -12.13 -16.30 17.71
CA ALA A 123 -10.70 -16.27 18.03
C ALA A 123 -9.92 -17.50 17.51
N TYR A 124 -10.51 -18.69 17.56
CA TYR A 124 -9.88 -19.91 17.06
C TYR A 124 -9.67 -19.86 15.55
N ASN A 125 -10.69 -19.49 14.78
CA ASN A 125 -10.61 -19.41 13.32
C ASN A 125 -9.69 -18.26 12.85
N ILE A 126 -9.69 -17.13 13.57
CA ILE A 126 -8.75 -16.03 13.30
C ILE A 126 -7.32 -16.48 13.57
N GLY A 127 -7.07 -17.21 14.66
CA GLY A 127 -5.75 -17.76 14.97
C GLY A 127 -5.25 -18.72 13.89
N GLN A 128 -6.13 -19.57 13.35
CA GLN A 128 -5.77 -20.44 12.21
C GLN A 128 -5.42 -19.63 10.96
N LEU A 129 -6.17 -18.57 10.66
CA LEU A 129 -5.89 -17.70 9.52
C LEU A 129 -4.54 -16.99 9.68
N LEU A 130 -4.28 -16.42 10.86
CA LEU A 130 -3.01 -15.78 11.20
C LEU A 130 -1.84 -16.74 10.99
N ALA A 131 -1.89 -17.92 11.64
CA ALA A 131 -0.82 -18.92 11.54
C ALA A 131 -0.61 -19.40 10.09
N SER A 132 -1.69 -19.52 9.30
CA SER A 132 -1.58 -19.91 7.89
C SER A 132 -0.77 -18.88 7.08
N TYR A 133 -1.00 -17.59 7.29
CA TYR A 133 -0.24 -16.54 6.60
C TYR A 133 1.20 -16.39 7.14
N GLU A 134 1.42 -16.54 8.45
CA GLU A 134 2.79 -16.56 9.01
C GLU A 134 3.62 -17.71 8.41
N HIS A 135 3.04 -18.90 8.31
CA HIS A 135 3.69 -20.06 7.71
C HIS A 135 3.87 -19.90 6.20
N ARG A 136 2.88 -19.37 5.48
CA ARG A 136 3.00 -19.07 4.05
C ARG A 136 4.21 -18.16 3.78
N VAL A 137 4.29 -17.03 4.46
CA VAL A 137 5.39 -16.05 4.31
C VAL A 137 6.73 -16.71 4.63
N THR A 138 6.79 -17.54 5.68
CA THR A 138 8.01 -18.28 6.04
C THR A 138 8.43 -19.27 4.95
N VAL A 139 7.47 -20.03 4.40
CA VAL A 139 7.74 -21.01 3.33
C VAL A 139 8.21 -20.31 2.06
N GLU A 140 7.58 -19.20 1.65
CA GLU A 140 8.04 -18.37 0.53
C GLU A 140 9.51 -17.94 0.70
N GLY A 141 9.88 -17.51 1.92
CA GLY A 141 11.26 -17.15 2.24
C GLY A 141 12.25 -18.31 2.04
N PHE A 142 11.89 -19.50 2.50
CA PHE A 142 12.70 -20.70 2.28
C PHE A 142 12.79 -21.09 0.80
N VAL A 143 11.69 -20.96 0.05
CA VAL A 143 11.68 -21.21 -1.40
C VAL A 143 12.62 -20.25 -2.13
N TRP A 144 12.66 -18.98 -1.73
CA TRP A 144 13.55 -17.97 -2.32
C TRP A 144 14.99 -18.00 -1.79
N GLY A 145 15.28 -18.76 -0.72
CA GLY A 145 16.60 -18.80 -0.09
C GLY A 145 17.00 -17.50 0.61
N ILE A 146 16.03 -16.79 1.20
CA ILE A 146 16.22 -15.51 1.89
C ILE A 146 15.97 -15.64 3.39
N ASN A 147 16.43 -14.66 4.17
CA ASN A 147 16.10 -14.57 5.59
C ASN A 147 14.79 -13.79 5.79
N SER A 148 13.69 -14.45 6.14
CA SER A 148 12.39 -13.80 6.42
C SER A 148 12.31 -13.08 7.78
N PHE A 149 13.35 -13.18 8.62
CA PHE A 149 13.29 -12.79 10.03
C PHE A 149 14.19 -11.60 10.39
N ASP A 150 14.87 -10.99 9.40
CA ASP A 150 15.58 -9.71 9.57
C ASP A 150 14.88 -8.55 8.85
N GLN A 151 15.31 -7.32 9.16
CA GLN A 151 14.77 -6.09 8.59
C GLN A 151 15.81 -4.97 8.47
N TRP A 152 17.03 -5.29 8.00
CA TRP A 152 18.13 -4.31 7.93
C TRP A 152 17.82 -3.03 7.13
N GLY A 153 16.91 -3.12 6.16
CA GLY A 153 16.49 -1.99 5.32
C GLY A 153 15.91 -0.79 6.08
N VAL A 154 15.43 -0.98 7.32
CA VAL A 154 14.82 0.12 8.11
C VAL A 154 15.85 1.00 8.83
N GLU A 155 17.10 0.56 8.95
CA GLU A 155 18.09 1.19 9.83
C GLU A 155 18.67 2.49 9.26
N LEU A 156 18.85 2.58 7.94
CA LEU A 156 19.37 3.78 7.30
C LEU A 156 18.47 5.01 7.56
N GLY A 157 17.16 4.83 7.43
CA GLY A 157 16.18 5.88 7.69
C GLY A 157 16.24 6.38 9.15
N LYS A 158 16.33 5.47 10.13
CA LYS A 158 16.46 5.81 11.55
C LYS A 158 17.74 6.60 11.85
N SER A 159 18.86 6.21 11.24
CA SER A 159 20.14 6.91 11.37
C SER A 159 20.06 8.34 10.81
N LEU A 160 19.56 8.49 9.59
CA LEU A 160 19.42 9.79 8.94
C LEU A 160 18.44 10.70 9.70
N ALA A 161 17.31 10.19 10.17
CA ALA A 161 16.37 10.93 11.00
C ALA A 161 17.02 11.42 12.31
N THR A 162 17.89 10.61 12.92
CA THR A 162 18.64 11.01 14.12
C THR A 162 19.62 12.16 13.82
N GLN A 163 20.28 12.14 12.65
CA GLN A 163 21.15 13.24 12.21
C GLN A 163 20.34 14.54 12.00
N VAL A 164 19.20 14.45 11.31
CA VAL A 164 18.27 15.58 11.13
C VAL A 164 17.81 16.13 12.47
N ARG A 165 17.41 15.27 13.41
CA ARG A 165 17.01 15.68 14.77
C ARG A 165 18.13 16.45 15.49
N LYS A 166 19.37 15.96 15.45
CA LYS A 166 20.53 16.63 16.06
C LYS A 166 20.77 18.00 15.41
N GLN A 167 20.73 18.09 14.09
CA GLN A 167 20.89 19.35 13.37
C GLN A 167 19.79 20.35 13.74
N LEU A 168 18.52 19.92 13.74
CA LEU A 168 17.40 20.78 14.13
C LEU A 168 17.55 21.29 15.57
N ASN A 169 18.00 20.45 16.50
CA ASN A 169 18.27 20.87 17.88
C ASN A 169 19.44 21.87 17.96
N ALA A 170 20.55 21.61 17.27
CA ALA A 170 21.71 22.50 17.26
C ALA A 170 21.38 23.86 16.63
N SER A 171 20.66 23.89 15.51
CA SER A 171 20.20 25.14 14.89
C SER A 171 19.26 25.94 15.80
N ARG A 172 18.38 25.27 16.57
CA ARG A 172 17.43 25.95 17.47
C ARG A 172 18.05 26.43 18.79
N THR A 173 19.01 25.70 19.33
CA THR A 173 19.57 25.96 20.69
C THR A 173 20.91 26.67 20.66
N LYS A 174 21.68 26.53 19.57
CA LYS A 174 23.03 27.05 19.41
C LYS A 174 23.21 27.91 18.17
N SER A 175 22.14 28.15 17.40
CA SER A 175 22.18 28.88 16.12
C SER A 175 23.19 28.31 15.11
N GLU A 176 23.47 27.00 15.16
CA GLU A 176 24.38 26.36 14.21
C GLU A 176 23.77 26.29 12.80
N PRO A 177 24.55 26.57 11.73
CA PRO A 177 24.06 26.46 10.36
C PRO A 177 23.78 25.01 9.97
N VAL A 178 22.81 24.83 9.06
CA VAL A 178 22.45 23.52 8.50
C VAL A 178 23.62 23.00 7.66
N LYS A 179 24.08 21.79 7.94
CA LYS A 179 25.19 21.12 7.25
C LYS A 179 25.00 19.60 7.22
N GLY A 180 25.73 18.93 6.33
CA GLY A 180 25.74 17.46 6.27
C GLY A 180 24.57 16.82 5.50
N PHE A 181 23.78 17.62 4.76
CA PHE A 181 22.74 17.12 3.87
C PHE A 181 23.04 17.50 2.41
N ASN A 182 22.39 16.83 1.47
CA ASN A 182 22.41 17.25 0.07
C ASN A 182 21.72 18.63 -0.10
N PHE A 183 21.86 19.22 -1.28
CA PHE A 183 21.34 20.56 -1.57
C PHE A 183 19.83 20.66 -1.31
N SER A 184 19.03 19.75 -1.86
CA SER A 184 17.56 19.77 -1.74
C SER A 184 17.10 19.69 -0.29
N THR A 185 17.65 18.76 0.49
CA THR A 185 17.31 18.61 1.91
C THR A 185 17.77 19.82 2.72
N THR A 186 18.95 20.36 2.43
CA THR A 186 19.44 21.58 3.09
C THR A 186 18.47 22.74 2.86
N THR A 187 18.06 22.99 1.62
CA THR A 187 17.11 24.04 1.28
C THR A 187 15.76 23.85 1.98
N GLN A 188 15.22 22.63 2.01
CA GLN A 188 13.95 22.37 2.69
C GLN A 188 14.03 22.55 4.21
N VAL A 189 15.13 22.12 4.84
CA VAL A 189 15.34 22.30 6.28
C VAL A 189 15.44 23.79 6.61
N LEU A 190 16.15 24.58 5.80
CA LEU A 190 16.22 26.04 5.97
C LEU A 190 14.83 26.68 5.85
N ILE A 191 14.05 26.33 4.81
CA ILE A 191 12.67 26.81 4.66
C ILE A 191 11.81 26.45 5.88
N PHE A 192 11.91 25.21 6.36
CA PHE A 192 11.18 24.73 7.52
C PHE A 192 11.54 25.50 8.80
N GLN A 193 12.82 25.80 9.01
CA GLN A 193 13.31 26.56 10.16
C GLN A 193 12.85 28.02 10.13
N LEU A 194 12.93 28.68 8.98
CA LEU A 194 12.50 30.08 8.80
C LEU A 194 10.98 30.26 8.92
N SER A 195 10.22 29.20 8.65
CA SER A 195 8.75 29.20 8.76
C SER A 195 8.25 29.01 10.20
N HIS A 196 9.14 28.78 11.17
CA HIS A 196 8.76 28.55 12.58
C HIS A 196 8.77 29.86 13.40
N PRO A 197 7.67 30.22 14.12
CA PRO A 197 7.56 31.49 14.83
C PRO A 197 8.61 31.69 15.95
N LEU A 198 9.19 30.61 16.48
CA LEU A 198 10.23 30.66 17.52
C LEU A 198 11.60 31.15 17.01
N PHE A 199 11.83 31.20 15.68
CA PHE A 199 13.08 31.72 15.13
C PHE A 199 13.21 33.26 15.28
N TYR A 200 12.10 33.95 15.52
CA TYR A 200 12.03 35.41 15.66
C TYR A 200 12.40 35.95 17.05
N LEU A 201 12.62 35.08 18.05
CA LEU A 201 12.92 35.52 19.42
C LEU A 201 14.41 35.71 19.73
N GLY A 202 15.32 35.39 18.79
CA GLY A 202 16.77 35.44 19.02
C GLY A 202 17.60 36.23 17.99
N TYR A 203 17.01 36.69 16.88
CA TYR A 203 17.70 37.49 15.88
C TYR A 203 17.18 38.92 15.90
N ASN A 204 18.06 39.90 16.15
CA ASN A 204 17.77 41.31 15.94
C ASN A 204 17.16 41.50 14.53
N CYS A 205 15.99 42.15 14.48
CA CYS A 205 15.08 42.27 13.33
C CYS A 205 15.67 42.82 12.01
N LEU A 206 16.97 43.14 11.92
CA LEU A 206 17.61 43.64 10.70
C LEU A 206 18.26 42.55 9.83
N GLY A 207 18.66 41.39 10.38
CA GLY A 207 19.28 40.31 9.59
C GLY A 207 18.28 39.37 8.92
N ALA A 208 17.11 39.18 9.53
CA ALA A 208 16.09 38.25 9.06
C ALA A 208 15.41 38.70 7.74
N VAL A 209 15.35 40.01 7.49
CA VAL A 209 14.72 40.57 6.28
C VAL A 209 15.55 40.27 5.02
N GLY A 210 16.89 40.24 5.13
CA GLY A 210 17.78 39.92 4.01
C GLY A 210 17.69 38.47 3.55
N LEU A 211 17.66 37.52 4.51
CA LEU A 211 17.57 36.09 4.21
C LEU A 211 16.18 35.69 3.66
N ILE A 212 15.12 36.35 4.13
CA ILE A 212 13.76 36.15 3.60
C ILE A 212 13.66 36.68 2.17
N ALA A 213 14.29 37.81 1.85
CA ALA A 213 14.32 38.34 0.48
C ALA A 213 15.08 37.42 -0.49
N GLU A 214 16.21 36.85 -0.09
CA GLU A 214 16.94 35.85 -0.90
C GLU A 214 16.15 34.55 -1.07
N CYS A 215 15.46 34.08 -0.02
CA CYS A 215 14.60 32.89 -0.12
C CYS A 215 13.32 33.12 -0.94
N LEU A 216 12.74 34.32 -0.92
CA LEU A 216 11.61 34.67 -1.78
C LEU A 216 12.04 34.79 -3.25
N ALA A 217 13.24 35.32 -3.51
CA ALA A 217 13.80 35.39 -4.86
C ALA A 217 14.04 34.00 -5.46
N LEU A 218 14.51 33.03 -4.65
CA LEU A 218 14.66 31.62 -5.06
C LEU A 218 13.32 30.91 -5.33
N LYS A 219 12.22 31.37 -4.74
CA LYS A 219 10.87 30.86 -4.98
C LYS A 219 10.23 31.36 -6.28
N LEU A 220 10.80 32.40 -6.91
CA LEU A 220 10.28 33.05 -8.11
C LEU A 220 11.03 32.66 -9.40
N HIS A 221 12.02 31.77 -9.34
CA HIS A 221 12.82 31.30 -10.49
C HIS A 221 12.79 29.77 -10.68
N LEU A 222 11.83 29.08 -10.07
CA LEU A 222 11.43 27.70 -10.36
C LEU A 222 9.96 27.72 -10.78
#